data_AF-A0A3B9T153-F1
#
_entry.id   AF-A0A3B9T153-F1
#
_cell.length_a   1.000
_cell.length_b   1.000
_cell.length_c   1.000
_cell.angle_alpha   90.00
_cell.angle_beta   90.00
_cell.angle_gamma   90.00
#
_symmetry.space_group_name_H-M   'P 1'
#
loop_
_entity.id
_entity.type
_entity.pdbx_description
1 polymer ?
#
loop_
_entity_poly.entity_id
_entity_poly.type
_entity_poly.pdbx_seq_one_letter_code
_entity_poly.pdbx_strand_id
1 'polypeptide(L)'
;MAIETGTFAHTLEQIDAAVDAVPSKASQSDLDSLEAVVNGKQDALTIDPIPESGSDNVVRSGGIVNWVYGTTPNTINNGDDLNDYYTPGTYRAASGSIAATLYNCPTASGFRLEVVSTISAASSGYQIQRLYPNNSEGEFFMRRRLGAASGNWGDWYRFAGTVVQPINVPDRAQLTSIGLTDSINMAEEEETEIER
;
A
#
# COMPACT_ATOMS: atom_id res chain seq x y z
N MET A 1 42.77 82.33 10.30
CA MET A 1 41.89 81.36 9.63
C MET A 1 41.46 80.36 10.68
N ALA A 2 40.32 80.61 11.34
CA ALA A 2 39.79 79.73 12.36
C ALA A 2 39.06 78.59 11.65
N ILE A 3 39.58 77.37 11.76
CA ILE A 3 38.94 76.18 11.21
C ILE A 3 37.76 75.89 12.15
N GLU A 4 36.53 75.95 11.63
CA GLU A 4 35.32 75.59 12.36
C GLU A 4 35.42 74.12 12.80
N THR A 5 35.70 73.90 14.08
CA THR A 5 35.79 72.57 14.68
C THR A 5 34.42 71.92 14.92
N GLY A 6 33.33 72.67 14.78
CA GLY A 6 31.96 72.18 15.01
C GLY A 6 31.43 71.27 13.90
N THR A 7 31.85 71.48 12.65
CA THR A 7 31.33 70.74 11.49
C THR A 7 31.82 69.29 11.47
N PHE A 8 33.07 69.06 11.90
CA PHE A 8 33.65 67.72 12.00
C PHE A 8 33.03 66.88 13.13
N ALA A 9 32.70 67.50 14.26
CA ALA A 9 32.06 66.82 15.39
C ALA A 9 30.66 66.32 15.01
N HIS A 10 29.86 67.16 14.32
CA HIS A 10 28.52 66.77 13.87
C HIS A 10 28.55 65.63 12.85
N THR A 11 29.57 65.58 11.98
CA THR A 11 29.72 64.47 11.02
C THR A 11 30.13 63.15 11.67
N LEU A 12 30.91 63.16 12.75
CA LEU A 12 31.33 61.93 13.44
C LEU A 12 30.16 61.27 14.18
N GLU A 13 29.31 62.06 14.83
CA GLU A 13 28.11 61.58 15.50
C GLU A 13 27.09 61.00 14.51
N GLN A 14 26.97 61.61 13.32
CA GLN A 14 26.15 61.10 12.23
C GLN A 14 26.67 59.78 11.65
N ILE A 15 28.00 59.59 11.62
CA ILE A 15 28.63 58.34 11.17
C ILE A 15 28.39 57.22 12.18
N ASP A 16 28.51 57.51 13.48
CA ASP A 16 28.30 56.52 14.56
C ASP A 16 26.84 56.04 14.57
N ALA A 17 25.89 56.98 14.49
CA ALA A 17 24.47 56.67 14.37
C ALA A 17 24.14 55.86 13.09
N ALA A 18 24.84 56.11 11.98
CA ALA A 18 24.67 55.37 10.74
C ALA A 18 25.25 53.95 10.80
N VAL A 19 26.34 53.75 11.54
CA VAL A 19 26.95 52.42 11.80
C VAL A 19 26.03 51.58 12.68
N ASP A 20 25.45 52.17 13.73
CA ASP A 20 24.48 51.50 14.61
C ASP A 20 23.17 51.14 13.91
N ALA A 21 22.80 51.90 12.87
CA ALA A 21 21.61 51.64 12.07
C ALA A 21 21.80 50.54 11.01
N VAL A 22 23.03 50.05 10.79
CA VAL A 22 23.27 48.92 9.87
C VAL A 22 22.60 47.69 10.48
N PRO A 23 21.64 47.04 9.78
CA PRO A 23 21.05 45.81 10.28
C PRO A 23 22.14 44.78 10.51
N SER A 24 22.31 44.34 11.76
CA SER A 24 23.25 43.27 12.05
C SER A 24 22.78 42.00 11.33
N LYS A 25 23.72 41.29 10.71
CA LYS A 25 23.46 39.90 10.32
C LYS A 25 23.08 39.15 11.60
N ALA A 26 22.24 38.13 11.47
CA ALA A 26 21.91 37.23 12.57
C ALA A 26 23.18 36.86 13.35
N SER A 27 23.11 36.91 14.68
CA SER A 27 24.26 36.59 15.52
C SER A 27 24.66 35.12 15.31
N GLN A 28 25.92 34.77 15.58
CA GLN A 28 26.35 33.37 15.48
C GLN A 28 25.48 32.45 16.35
N SER A 29 25.07 32.91 17.53
CA SER A 29 24.12 32.21 18.39
C SER A 29 22.74 31.99 17.78
N ASP A 30 22.26 32.89 16.93
CA ASP A 30 20.99 32.73 16.22
C ASP A 30 21.11 31.65 15.14
N LEU A 31 22.25 31.59 14.45
CA LEU A 31 22.55 30.57 13.45
C LEU A 31 22.68 29.18 14.09
N ASP A 32 23.40 29.08 15.21
CA ASP A 32 23.56 27.83 15.95
C ASP A 32 22.20 27.32 16.48
N SER A 33 21.36 28.24 16.95
CA SER A 33 19.99 27.91 17.41
C SER A 33 19.12 27.41 16.26
N LEU A 34 19.23 28.03 15.08
CA LEU A 34 18.50 27.59 13.90
C LEU A 34 18.97 26.22 13.43
N GLU A 35 20.27 25.96 13.42
CA GLU A 35 20.85 24.66 13.08
C GLU A 35 20.35 23.57 14.03
N ALA A 36 20.33 23.84 15.34
CA ALA A 36 19.78 22.92 16.32
C ALA A 36 18.29 22.61 16.07
N VAL A 37 17.49 23.62 15.74
CA VAL A 37 16.06 23.44 15.42
C VAL A 37 15.87 22.64 14.12
N VAL A 38 16.69 22.89 13.10
CA VAL A 38 16.60 22.18 11.82
C VAL A 38 17.01 20.72 11.99
N ASN A 39 18.12 20.46 12.68
CA ASN A 39 18.61 19.10 12.93
C ASN A 39 17.60 18.30 13.76
N GLY A 40 17.06 18.89 14.83
CA GLY A 40 16.02 18.23 15.63
C GLY A 40 14.73 17.90 14.87
N LYS A 41 14.40 18.67 13.83
CA LYS A 41 13.25 18.37 12.94
C LYS A 41 13.57 17.32 11.88
N GLN A 42 14.79 17.31 11.36
CA GLN A 42 15.23 16.32 10.37
C GLN A 42 15.37 14.94 11.00
N ASP A 43 15.92 14.86 12.21
CA ASP A 43 16.09 13.60 12.95
C ASP A 43 14.77 12.94 13.33
N ALA A 44 13.68 13.72 13.41
CA ALA A 44 12.33 13.21 13.63
C ALA A 44 11.67 12.66 12.34
N LEU A 45 12.30 12.83 11.17
CA LEU A 45 11.79 12.38 9.88
C LEU A 45 12.28 10.96 9.55
N THR A 46 11.92 9.99 10.40
CA THR A 46 12.31 8.58 10.20
C THR A 46 11.35 7.86 9.25
N ILE A 47 11.90 7.12 8.28
CA ILE A 47 11.17 6.14 7.46
C ILE A 47 11.45 4.77 8.04
N ASP A 48 10.44 4.14 8.64
CA ASP A 48 10.60 2.79 9.19
C ASP A 48 10.93 1.80 8.07
N PRO A 49 11.89 0.88 8.28
CA PRO A 49 12.14 -0.20 7.32
C PRO A 49 10.98 -1.20 7.28
N ILE A 50 10.11 -1.22 8.30
CA ILE A 50 8.99 -2.15 8.43
C ILE A 50 7.77 -1.39 9.02
N PRO A 51 6.58 -1.49 8.43
CA PRO A 51 5.39 -0.82 8.97
C PRO A 51 4.98 -1.41 10.33
N GLU A 52 5.04 -0.62 11.41
CA GLU A 52 4.63 -1.04 12.76
C GLU A 52 3.35 -0.33 13.22
N SER A 53 2.42 -1.05 13.83
CA SER A 53 1.15 -0.49 14.31
C SER A 53 1.38 0.52 15.44
N GLY A 54 0.93 1.76 15.24
CA GLY A 54 0.99 2.82 16.26
C GLY A 54 2.21 3.75 16.18
N SER A 55 2.96 3.77 15.06
CA SER A 55 4.03 4.74 14.87
C SER A 55 3.52 6.15 14.57
N ASP A 56 4.18 7.16 15.16
CA ASP A 56 3.89 8.59 15.02
C ASP A 56 4.69 9.26 13.88
N ASN A 57 5.23 8.47 12.95
CA ASN A 57 5.98 8.98 11.80
C ASN A 57 5.09 9.77 10.82
N VAL A 58 5.72 10.65 10.03
CA VAL A 58 5.02 11.50 9.03
C VAL A 58 4.21 10.68 8.03
N VAL A 59 4.64 9.43 7.77
CA VAL A 59 3.85 8.42 7.08
C VAL A 59 3.31 7.41 8.09
N ARG A 60 2.05 7.59 8.51
CA ARG A 60 1.39 6.66 9.44
C ARG A 60 1.21 5.29 8.78
N SER A 61 1.89 4.30 9.33
CA SER A 61 1.88 2.91 8.87
C SER A 61 0.49 2.27 8.87
N GLY A 62 -0.46 2.75 9.67
CA GLY A 62 -1.80 2.15 9.79
C GLY A 62 -2.56 2.04 8.46
N GLY A 63 -2.40 3.03 7.56
CA GLY A 63 -2.95 2.95 6.20
C GLY A 63 -2.18 1.98 5.30
N ILE A 64 -0.85 1.91 5.47
CA ILE A 64 0.05 1.06 4.67
C ILE A 64 -0.08 -0.41 5.07
N VAL A 65 -0.18 -0.74 6.36
CA VAL A 65 -0.29 -2.11 6.87
C VAL A 65 -1.55 -2.79 6.33
N ASN A 66 -2.70 -2.10 6.34
CA ASN A 66 -3.92 -2.66 5.78
C ASN A 66 -3.81 -2.87 4.26
N TRP A 67 -3.15 -1.94 3.56
CA TRP A 67 -2.94 -2.02 2.11
C TRP A 67 -1.95 -3.13 1.71
N VAL A 68 -0.87 -3.33 2.48
CA VAL A 68 0.19 -4.32 2.21
C VAL A 68 -0.20 -5.72 2.68
N TYR A 69 -0.83 -5.85 3.85
CA TYR A 69 -1.04 -7.16 4.50
C TYR A 69 -2.50 -7.56 4.68
N GLY A 70 -3.47 -6.66 4.48
CA GLY A 70 -4.89 -6.96 4.67
C GLY A 70 -5.24 -7.43 6.09
N THR A 71 -4.42 -7.10 7.08
CA THR A 71 -4.51 -7.62 8.46
C THR A 71 -5.71 -7.09 9.23
N THR A 72 -6.30 -5.96 8.80
CA THR A 72 -7.52 -5.39 9.41
C THR A 72 -8.58 -5.15 8.33
N PRO A 73 -9.43 -6.15 8.03
CA PRO A 73 -10.51 -5.99 7.06
C PRO A 73 -11.42 -4.80 7.39
N ASN A 74 -11.82 -4.05 6.37
CA ASN A 74 -12.82 -2.99 6.49
C ASN A 74 -14.14 -3.57 7.01
N THR A 75 -14.80 -2.86 7.93
CA THR A 75 -16.04 -3.37 8.55
C THR A 75 -17.23 -3.23 7.59
N ILE A 76 -18.02 -4.29 7.48
CA ILE A 76 -19.35 -4.30 6.88
C ILE A 76 -20.37 -4.14 8.00
N ASN A 77 -21.27 -3.17 7.88
CA ASN A 77 -22.27 -2.81 8.87
C ASN A 77 -23.61 -3.49 8.60
N ASN A 78 -24.49 -3.40 9.59
CA ASN A 78 -25.83 -3.95 9.54
C ASN A 78 -26.66 -3.31 8.41
N GLY A 79 -27.26 -4.13 7.54
CA GLY A 79 -28.11 -3.65 6.45
C GLY A 79 -27.37 -3.19 5.20
N ASP A 80 -26.04 -3.31 5.14
CA ASP A 80 -25.27 -2.92 3.96
C ASP A 80 -25.59 -3.84 2.76
N ASP A 81 -25.49 -3.30 1.55
CA ASP A 81 -25.61 -4.06 0.30
C ASP A 81 -24.23 -4.44 -0.23
N LEU A 82 -23.98 -5.74 -0.42
CA LEU A 82 -22.71 -6.22 -1.00
C LEU A 82 -22.45 -5.71 -2.42
N ASN A 83 -23.45 -5.18 -3.12
CA ASN A 83 -23.27 -4.54 -4.42
C ASN A 83 -22.45 -3.25 -4.35
N ASP A 84 -22.45 -2.56 -3.22
CA ASP A 84 -21.70 -1.31 -3.01
C ASP A 84 -20.21 -1.55 -2.74
N TYR A 85 -19.82 -2.81 -2.49
CA TYR A 85 -18.45 -3.23 -2.24
C TYR A 85 -17.71 -3.59 -3.53
N TYR A 86 -17.48 -2.61 -4.38
CA TYR A 86 -16.77 -2.79 -5.66
C TYR A 86 -15.31 -2.31 -5.66
N THR A 87 -14.90 -1.52 -4.66
CA THR A 87 -13.50 -1.08 -4.53
C THR A 87 -12.63 -2.26 -4.11
N PRO A 88 -11.47 -2.51 -4.76
CA PRO A 88 -10.56 -3.56 -4.33
C PRO A 88 -10.12 -3.42 -2.88
N GLY A 89 -10.11 -4.52 -2.14
CA GLY A 89 -9.77 -4.56 -0.72
C GLY A 89 -10.35 -5.75 0.02
N THR A 90 -10.07 -5.81 1.32
CA THR A 90 -10.58 -6.84 2.23
C THR A 90 -11.61 -6.25 3.17
N TYR A 91 -12.74 -6.92 3.33
CA TYR A 91 -13.89 -6.52 4.12
C TYR A 91 -14.35 -7.67 5.03
N ARG A 92 -15.12 -7.37 6.08
CA ARG A 92 -15.58 -8.34 7.07
C ARG A 92 -16.97 -8.04 7.59
N ALA A 93 -17.83 -9.07 7.57
CA ALA A 93 -19.00 -9.14 8.44
C ALA A 93 -18.63 -9.90 9.72
N ALA A 94 -18.62 -9.22 10.86
CA ALA A 94 -18.03 -9.75 12.10
C ALA A 94 -18.77 -10.96 12.69
N SER A 95 -20.06 -11.10 12.39
CA SER A 95 -20.92 -12.12 12.98
C SER A 95 -22.01 -12.54 11.99
N GLY A 96 -22.64 -13.68 12.27
CA GLY A 96 -23.81 -14.10 11.50
C GLY A 96 -25.01 -13.17 11.65
N SER A 97 -25.15 -12.51 12.81
CA SER A 97 -26.20 -11.50 13.03
C SER A 97 -26.06 -10.30 12.09
N ILE A 98 -24.84 -9.89 11.75
CA ILE A 98 -24.61 -8.85 10.74
C ILE A 98 -24.89 -9.43 9.35
N ALA A 99 -24.30 -10.58 9.02
CA ALA A 99 -24.46 -11.18 7.70
C ALA A 99 -25.92 -11.42 7.31
N ALA A 100 -26.76 -11.81 8.27
CA ALA A 100 -28.19 -12.07 8.07
C ALA A 100 -29.00 -10.81 7.70
N THR A 101 -28.47 -9.60 7.90
CA THR A 101 -29.17 -8.36 7.53
C THR A 101 -28.68 -7.75 6.22
N LEU A 102 -27.63 -8.31 5.63
CA LEU A 102 -27.01 -7.78 4.43
C LEU A 102 -27.83 -8.10 3.19
N TYR A 103 -27.92 -7.14 2.28
CA TYR A 103 -28.49 -7.36 0.95
C TYR A 103 -27.44 -7.95 0.02
N ASN A 104 -27.89 -8.77 -0.93
CA ASN A 104 -27.04 -9.46 -1.91
C ASN A 104 -25.92 -10.31 -1.27
N CYS A 105 -26.17 -10.83 -0.07
CA CYS A 105 -25.26 -11.71 0.65
C CYS A 105 -25.61 -13.20 0.43
N PRO A 106 -24.65 -14.06 0.07
CA PRO A 106 -24.91 -15.47 -0.20
C PRO A 106 -24.96 -16.35 1.06
N THR A 107 -24.72 -15.77 2.25
CA THR A 107 -24.67 -16.52 3.52
C THR A 107 -25.14 -15.68 4.70
N ALA A 108 -25.64 -16.34 5.74
CA ALA A 108 -25.97 -15.70 7.02
C ALA A 108 -24.88 -15.94 8.09
N SER A 109 -23.77 -16.61 7.76
CA SER A 109 -22.60 -16.71 8.64
C SER A 109 -21.75 -15.45 8.54
N GLY A 110 -21.05 -15.06 9.62
CA GLY A 110 -20.01 -14.02 9.50
C GLY A 110 -18.95 -14.45 8.49
N PHE A 111 -18.24 -13.53 7.85
CA PHE A 111 -17.33 -13.86 6.74
C PHE A 111 -16.24 -12.81 6.53
N ARG A 112 -15.19 -13.21 5.80
CA ARG A 112 -14.26 -12.31 5.10
C ARG A 112 -14.70 -12.17 3.64
N LEU A 113 -14.72 -10.95 3.12
CA LEU A 113 -14.96 -10.65 1.71
C LEU A 113 -13.69 -10.04 1.11
N GLU A 114 -13.28 -10.51 -0.05
CA GLU A 114 -12.21 -9.91 -0.84
C GLU A 114 -12.78 -9.40 -2.16
N VAL A 115 -12.41 -8.17 -2.49
CA VAL A 115 -12.73 -7.54 -3.77
C VAL A 115 -11.42 -7.35 -4.53
N VAL A 116 -11.34 -7.89 -5.74
CA VAL A 116 -10.14 -7.78 -6.58
C VAL A 116 -10.49 -7.30 -7.99
N SER A 117 -9.60 -6.53 -8.59
CA SER A 117 -9.68 -6.17 -10.01
C SER A 117 -8.77 -7.07 -10.84
N THR A 118 -9.25 -7.56 -11.99
CA THR A 118 -8.44 -8.47 -12.83
C THR A 118 -7.37 -7.77 -13.66
N ILE A 119 -7.53 -6.47 -13.98
CA ILE A 119 -6.56 -5.71 -14.80
C ILE A 119 -6.41 -4.29 -14.26
N SER A 120 -7.49 -3.49 -14.27
CA SER A 120 -7.51 -2.15 -13.68
C SER A 120 -8.95 -1.71 -13.40
N ALA A 121 -9.12 -0.82 -12.42
CA ALA A 121 -10.43 -0.29 -12.02
C ALA A 121 -11.09 0.63 -13.07
N ALA A 122 -10.37 1.02 -14.14
CA ALA A 122 -10.74 2.22 -14.88
C ALA A 122 -11.60 2.03 -16.14
N SER A 123 -11.60 0.89 -16.85
CA SER A 123 -12.35 0.85 -18.14
C SER A 123 -12.75 -0.52 -18.68
N SER A 124 -11.97 -1.57 -18.45
CA SER A 124 -12.24 -2.90 -19.07
C SER A 124 -11.97 -4.08 -18.13
N GLY A 125 -11.67 -3.82 -16.85
CA GLY A 125 -11.42 -4.85 -15.86
C GLY A 125 -12.70 -5.45 -15.29
N TYR A 126 -12.64 -6.72 -14.89
CA TYR A 126 -13.65 -7.34 -14.05
C TYR A 126 -13.33 -7.06 -12.59
N GLN A 127 -14.38 -6.86 -11.78
CA GLN A 127 -14.26 -6.98 -10.34
C GLN A 127 -14.78 -8.34 -9.92
N ILE A 128 -14.06 -8.96 -9.00
CA ILE A 128 -14.43 -10.25 -8.43
C ILE A 128 -14.61 -10.05 -6.94
N GLN A 129 -15.73 -10.56 -6.42
CA GLN A 129 -15.93 -10.75 -5.00
C GLN A 129 -15.69 -12.22 -4.65
N ARG A 130 -14.89 -12.48 -3.62
CA ARG A 130 -14.69 -13.80 -3.01
C ARG A 130 -15.07 -13.72 -1.54
N LEU A 131 -16.01 -14.54 -1.10
CA LEU A 131 -16.53 -14.54 0.27
C LEU A 131 -16.21 -15.86 0.93
N TYR A 132 -15.56 -15.77 2.10
CA TYR A 132 -15.12 -16.89 2.91
C TYR A 132 -15.95 -16.92 4.20
N PRO A 133 -17.01 -17.73 4.27
CA PRO A 133 -17.83 -17.89 5.48
C PRO A 133 -16.99 -18.43 6.65
N ASN A 134 -17.25 -17.89 7.84
CA ASN A 134 -16.75 -18.44 9.08
C ASN A 134 -17.44 -19.78 9.36
N ASN A 135 -16.69 -20.72 9.93
CA ASN A 135 -17.21 -22.04 10.33
C ASN A 135 -17.72 -22.92 9.16
N SER A 136 -17.19 -22.74 7.95
CA SER A 136 -17.47 -23.62 6.82
C SER A 136 -16.16 -24.02 6.14
N GLU A 137 -15.66 -25.19 6.49
CA GLU A 137 -14.41 -25.72 5.91
C GLU A 137 -14.60 -26.01 4.42
N GLY A 138 -13.66 -25.50 3.61
CA GLY A 138 -13.65 -25.77 2.17
C GLY A 138 -14.79 -25.11 1.39
N GLU A 139 -15.50 -24.15 1.98
CA GLU A 139 -16.54 -23.38 1.32
C GLU A 139 -16.10 -21.94 1.04
N PHE A 140 -16.35 -21.46 -0.17
CA PHE A 140 -16.34 -20.04 -0.48
C PHE A 140 -17.34 -19.70 -1.60
N PHE A 141 -17.73 -18.44 -1.67
CA PHE A 141 -18.59 -17.92 -2.72
C PHE A 141 -17.81 -16.97 -3.60
N MET A 142 -18.11 -16.94 -4.90
CA MET A 142 -17.51 -16.01 -5.83
C MET A 142 -18.58 -15.43 -6.77
N ARG A 143 -18.47 -14.14 -7.07
CA ARG A 143 -19.22 -13.51 -8.16
C ARG A 143 -18.39 -12.49 -8.91
N ARG A 144 -18.85 -12.14 -10.10
CA ARG A 144 -18.18 -11.19 -11.00
C ARG A 144 -19.07 -10.00 -11.29
N ARG A 145 -18.49 -8.80 -11.32
CA ARG A 145 -19.09 -7.60 -11.92
C ARG A 145 -18.41 -7.31 -13.26
N LEU A 146 -19.22 -7.17 -14.31
CA LEU A 146 -18.76 -6.78 -15.64
C LEU A 146 -18.47 -5.28 -15.61
N GLY A 147 -17.20 -4.87 -15.84
CA GLY A 147 -16.75 -3.50 -16.06
C GLY A 147 -17.15 -2.46 -14.99
N ALA A 148 -16.27 -1.51 -14.66
CA ALA A 148 -16.70 -0.38 -13.83
C ALA A 148 -17.88 0.39 -14.47
N ALA A 149 -17.98 0.38 -15.80
CA ALA A 149 -18.96 1.11 -16.60
C ALA A 149 -20.31 0.41 -16.83
N SER A 150 -20.38 -0.94 -16.85
CA SER A 150 -21.65 -1.68 -17.05
C SER A 150 -22.40 -2.00 -15.76
N GLY A 151 -21.78 -1.79 -14.60
CA GLY A 151 -22.51 -1.58 -13.34
C GLY A 151 -22.95 -2.82 -12.57
N ASN A 152 -23.23 -3.94 -13.24
CA ASN A 152 -24.03 -5.01 -12.63
C ASN A 152 -23.19 -6.18 -12.10
N TRP A 153 -23.50 -6.61 -10.88
CA TRP A 153 -23.05 -7.87 -10.31
C TRP A 153 -23.81 -9.04 -10.94
N GLY A 154 -23.09 -10.09 -11.31
CA GLY A 154 -23.69 -11.38 -11.64
C GLY A 154 -24.03 -12.21 -10.41
N ASP A 155 -24.54 -13.42 -10.65
CA ASP A 155 -24.92 -14.36 -9.61
C ASP A 155 -23.74 -14.80 -8.74
N TRP A 156 -24.05 -15.21 -7.51
CA TRP A 156 -23.10 -15.89 -6.63
C TRP A 156 -22.95 -17.36 -7.01
N TYR A 157 -21.71 -17.78 -7.22
CA TYR A 157 -21.33 -19.18 -7.37
C TYR A 157 -20.76 -19.70 -6.06
N ARG A 158 -21.28 -20.84 -5.59
CA ARG A 158 -20.82 -21.52 -4.38
C ARG A 158 -19.83 -22.60 -4.76
N PHE A 159 -18.68 -22.61 -4.10
CA PHE A 159 -17.66 -23.64 -4.19
C PHE A 159 -17.61 -24.33 -2.84
N ALA A 160 -17.93 -25.63 -2.81
CA ALA A 160 -17.95 -26.44 -1.60
C ALA A 160 -17.48 -27.85 -1.93
N GLY A 161 -16.65 -28.45 -1.08
CA GLY A 161 -16.18 -29.82 -1.25
C GLY A 161 -15.36 -30.32 -0.06
N THR A 162 -15.41 -31.63 0.17
CA THR A 162 -14.69 -32.32 1.26
C THR A 162 -13.41 -33.01 0.80
N VAL A 163 -12.98 -32.82 -0.46
CA VAL A 163 -11.77 -33.45 -0.97
C VAL A 163 -10.90 -32.42 -1.68
N VAL A 164 -9.99 -31.81 -0.92
CA VAL A 164 -8.74 -31.30 -1.49
C VAL A 164 -7.82 -32.51 -1.63
N GLN A 165 -7.78 -33.13 -2.80
CA GLN A 165 -6.59 -33.92 -3.14
C GLN A 165 -5.46 -32.90 -3.29
N PRO A 166 -4.29 -33.07 -2.64
CA PRO A 166 -3.13 -32.28 -3.02
C PRO A 166 -2.93 -32.49 -4.51
N ILE A 167 -2.95 -31.42 -5.29
CA ILE A 167 -2.38 -31.52 -6.62
C ILE A 167 -0.89 -31.78 -6.37
N ASN A 168 -0.38 -32.94 -6.80
CA ASN A 168 1.05 -33.17 -6.79
C ASN A 168 1.61 -32.19 -7.84
N VAL A 169 1.99 -30.99 -7.41
CA VAL A 169 2.77 -30.07 -8.27
C VAL A 169 4.11 -30.76 -8.41
N PRO A 170 4.46 -31.29 -9.59
CA PRO A 170 5.75 -31.96 -9.74
C PRO A 170 6.83 -30.93 -9.45
N ASP A 171 7.72 -31.23 -8.50
CA ASP A 171 8.93 -30.43 -8.36
C ASP A 171 9.83 -30.65 -9.59
N ARG A 172 10.91 -29.86 -9.68
CA ARG A 172 11.84 -29.94 -10.81
C ARG A 172 12.47 -31.34 -10.97
N ALA A 173 12.55 -32.15 -9.91
CA ALA A 173 13.08 -33.50 -9.94
C ALA A 173 12.06 -34.55 -10.45
N GLN A 174 10.75 -34.26 -10.31
CA GLN A 174 9.67 -35.09 -10.87
C GLN A 174 9.46 -34.83 -12.37
N LEU A 175 9.78 -33.63 -12.87
CA LEU A 175 9.80 -33.32 -14.31
C LEU A 175 10.92 -34.06 -15.06
N THR A 176 12.04 -34.35 -14.39
CA THR A 176 13.12 -35.17 -14.95
C THR A 176 12.78 -36.66 -15.03
N SER A 177 11.78 -37.16 -14.28
CA SER A 177 11.35 -38.57 -14.35
C SER A 177 10.18 -38.83 -15.30
N ILE A 178 9.57 -37.79 -15.87
CA ILE A 178 8.46 -37.88 -16.84
C ILE A 178 8.95 -38.06 -18.31
N GLY A 179 10.26 -38.18 -18.54
CA GLY A 179 10.80 -38.47 -19.86
C GLY A 179 10.78 -37.28 -20.83
N LEU A 180 10.84 -36.04 -20.31
CA LEU A 180 11.15 -34.85 -21.13
C LEU A 180 12.66 -34.67 -21.37
N THR A 181 13.48 -35.70 -21.14
CA THR A 181 14.93 -35.67 -21.41
C THR A 181 15.26 -35.81 -22.89
N ASP A 182 14.34 -36.32 -23.72
CA ASP A 182 14.63 -36.50 -25.15
C ASP A 182 14.64 -35.19 -25.94
N SER A 183 14.12 -34.09 -25.40
CA SER A 183 14.11 -32.79 -26.10
C SER A 183 15.27 -31.86 -25.71
N ILE A 184 16.04 -32.19 -24.68
CA ILE A 184 17.20 -31.37 -24.24
C ILE A 184 18.51 -31.93 -24.79
N ASN A 185 18.63 -33.26 -24.94
CA ASN A 185 19.87 -33.87 -25.42
C ASN A 185 20.03 -33.89 -26.95
N MET A 186 18.97 -33.60 -27.72
CA MET A 186 19.07 -33.53 -29.19
C MET A 186 19.75 -32.26 -29.71
N ALA A 187 20.04 -31.27 -28.86
CA ALA A 187 20.75 -30.05 -29.26
C ALA A 187 22.28 -30.13 -29.06
N GLU A 188 22.82 -31.15 -28.37
CA GLU A 188 24.26 -31.31 -28.16
C GLU A 188 24.92 -32.37 -29.05
N GLU A 189 24.16 -33.28 -29.69
CA GLU A 189 24.75 -34.29 -30.58
C GLU A 189 24.95 -33.85 -32.04
N GLU A 190 24.34 -32.75 -32.49
CA GLU A 190 24.50 -32.27 -33.88
C GLU A 190 25.80 -31.49 -34.14
N GLU A 191 26.55 -31.08 -33.11
CA GLU A 191 27.85 -30.39 -33.28
C GLU A 191 29.05 -31.33 -33.45
N THR A 192 28.90 -32.66 -33.30
CA THR A 192 30.03 -33.61 -33.45
C THR A 192 30.05 -34.41 -34.76
N GLU A 193 29.10 -34.22 -35.67
CA GLU A 193 29.06 -34.87 -36.99
C GLU A 193 29.48 -33.96 -38.16
N ILE A 194 30.25 -32.89 -37.89
CA ILE A 194 30.82 -32.02 -38.94
C ILE A 194 32.37 -32.09 -39.00
N GLU A 195 33.06 -32.77 -38.08
CA GLU A 195 34.53 -32.93 -38.09
C GLU A 195 35.02 -34.38 -38.28
N ARG A 196 34.53 -35.11 -39.30
CA ARG A 196 35.21 -36.31 -39.81
C ARG A 196 35.29 -36.34 -41.32
#